data_AF-Q9S3X0-F1
#
_entry.id   AF-Q9S3X0-F1
#
_cell.length_a   1.000
_cell.length_b   1.000
_cell.length_c   1.000
_cell.angle_alpha   90.00
_cell.angle_beta   90.00
_cell.angle_gamma   90.00
#
_symmetry.space_group_name_H-M   'P 1'
#
loop_
_entity.id
_entity.type
_entity.pdbx_description
1 polymer ?
#
loop_
_entity_poly.entity_id
_entity_poly.type
_entity_poly.pdbx_seq_one_letter_code
_entity_poly.pdbx_strand_id
1 'polypeptide(L)' 'MQQNLQPIRKDLVLVGGGHTHAIVLQMFGMKPLPGVRLTLITENFETPYSGMLPGHIAGFYSYEECHIDLRPLTS' A
#
# COMPACT_ATOMS: atom_id res chain seq x y z
N MET A 1 -16.51 -4.49 -10.00
CA MET A 1 -15.21 -5.20 -9.87
C MET A 1 -15.25 -6.40 -10.80
N GLN A 2 -14.48 -6.38 -11.90
CA GLN A 2 -14.37 -7.55 -12.77
C GLN A 2 -13.60 -8.62 -12.00
N GLN A 3 -14.28 -9.68 -11.58
CA GLN A 3 -13.61 -10.84 -11.02
C GLN A 3 -12.74 -11.45 -12.12
N ASN A 4 -11.43 -11.45 -11.88
CA ASN A 4 -10.46 -12.10 -12.75
C ASN A 4 -10.72 -13.61 -12.63
N LEU A 5 -11.47 -14.20 -13.57
CA LEU A 5 -11.85 -15.63 -13.62
C LEU A 5 -10.65 -16.57 -13.84
N GLN A 6 -9.44 -16.03 -13.90
CA GLN A 6 -8.21 -16.80 -14.05
C GLN A 6 -7.83 -17.42 -12.70
N PRO A 7 -7.50 -18.72 -12.66
CA PRO A 7 -7.00 -19.35 -11.44
C PRO A 7 -5.73 -18.65 -10.97
N ILE A 8 -5.56 -18.52 -9.65
CA ILE A 8 -4.33 -17.98 -9.06
C ILE A 8 -3.17 -18.93 -9.43
N ARG A 9 -2.16 -18.40 -10.11
CA ARG A 9 -0.95 -19.12 -10.53
C ARG A 9 0.29 -18.68 -9.76
N LYS A 10 0.27 -17.48 -9.17
CA LYS A 10 1.40 -16.90 -8.44
C LYS A 10 0.91 -16.13 -7.21
N ASP A 11 1.64 -16.32 -6.12
CA ASP A 11 1.54 -15.52 -4.91
C ASP A 11 2.71 -14.53 -4.89
N LEU A 12 2.40 -13.23 -4.86
CA LEU A 12 3.37 -12.16 -4.67
C LEU A 12 3.23 -11.61 -3.25
N VAL A 13 4.25 -11.84 -2.44
CA VAL A 13 4.30 -11.36 -1.05
C VAL A 13 5.21 -10.13 -0.98
N LEU A 14 4.65 -9.01 -0.53
CA LEU A 14 5.37 -7.79 -0.19
C LEU A 14 5.64 -7.79 1.32
N VAL A 15 6.87 -7.52 1.72
CA VAL A 15 7.27 -7.44 3.13
C VAL A 15 7.64 -5.99 3.47
N GLY A 16 6.93 -5.41 4.44
CA GLY A 16 6.97 -4.01 4.84
C GLY A 16 5.98 -3.13 4.07
N GLY A 17 5.40 -2.12 4.72
CA GLY A 17 4.35 -1.25 4.16
C GLY A 17 4.81 0.10 3.60
N GLY A 18 6.08 0.28 3.21
CA GLY A 18 6.61 1.58 2.78
C GLY A 18 6.01 2.13 1.47
N HIS A 19 6.38 3.36 1.07
CA HIS A 19 5.82 4.04 -0.13
C HIS A 19 5.79 3.20 -1.38
N THR A 20 6.88 2.50 -1.68
CA THR A 20 6.96 1.68 -2.88
C THR A 20 5.85 0.64 -2.88
N HIS A 21 5.59 -0.01 -1.74
CA HIS A 21 4.53 -1.01 -1.64
C HIS A 21 3.14 -0.40 -1.60
N ALA A 22 2.95 0.79 -1.01
CA ALA A 22 1.69 1.53 -1.11
C ALA A 22 1.33 1.86 -2.57
N ILE A 23 2.32 2.30 -3.37
CA ILE A 23 2.14 2.56 -4.80
C ILE A 23 1.82 1.26 -5.56
N VAL A 24 2.53 0.17 -5.27
CA VAL A 24 2.24 -1.14 -5.89
C VAL A 24 0.81 -1.60 -5.58
N LEU A 25 0.36 -1.48 -4.33
CA LEU A 25 -1.01 -1.80 -3.91
C LEU A 25 -2.04 -0.98 -4.69
N GLN A 26 -1.86 0.34 -4.72
CA GLN A 26 -2.75 1.25 -5.47
C GLN A 26 -2.81 0.87 -6.96
N MET A 27 -1.65 0.67 -7.60
CA MET A 27 -1.59 0.31 -9.02
C MET A 27 -2.21 -1.06 -9.29
N PHE A 28 -2.01 -2.03 -8.40
CA PHE A 28 -2.59 -3.36 -8.51
C PHE A 28 -4.11 -3.33 -8.34
N GLY A 29 -4.65 -2.55 -7.40
CA GLY A 29 -6.09 -2.35 -7.24
C GLY A 29 -6.73 -1.67 -8.46
N MET A 30 -6.04 -0.70 -9.07
CA MET A 30 -6.49 -0.04 -10.30
C MET A 30 -6.45 -0.96 -11.54
N LYS A 31 -5.42 -1.81 -11.65
CA LYS A 31 -5.23 -2.73 -12.77
C LYS A 31 -4.67 -4.08 -12.28
N PRO A 32 -5.53 -4.99 -11.81
CA PRO A 32 -5.09 -6.27 -11.27
C PRO A 32 -4.40 -7.13 -12.33
N LEU A 33 -3.32 -7.82 -11.95
CA LEU A 33 -2.65 -8.77 -12.84
C LEU A 33 -3.39 -10.12 -12.81
N PRO A 34 -3.83 -10.66 -13.97
CA PRO A 34 -4.52 -11.94 -14.00
C PRO A 34 -3.69 -13.10 -13.44
N GLY A 35 -4.32 -13.91 -12.59
CA GLY A 35 -3.70 -15.08 -11.96
C GLY A 35 -2.64 -14.76 -10.91
N VAL A 36 -2.52 -13.51 -10.45
CA VAL A 36 -1.63 -13.12 -9.35
C VAL A 36 -2.47 -12.77 -8.13
N ARG A 37 -2.15 -13.37 -6.98
CA ARG A 37 -2.62 -12.91 -5.68
C ARG A 37 -1.50 -12.11 -5.01
N LEU A 38 -1.82 -10.92 -4.53
CA LEU A 38 -0.88 -10.04 -3.86
C LEU A 38 -1.19 -10.04 -2.36
N THR A 39 -0.15 -10.15 -1.53
CA THR A 39 -0.27 -10.14 -0.06
C THR A 39 0.77 -9.21 0.51
N LEU A 40 0.35 -8.27 1.36
CA LEU A 40 1.24 -7.41 2.12
C LEU A 40 1.37 -7.95 3.55
N ILE A 41 2.60 -8.12 4.02
CA ILE A 41 2.93 -8.38 5.43
C ILE A 41 3.69 -7.17 5.94
N THR A 42 3.14 -6.49 6.93
CA THR A 42 3.72 -5.27 7.53
C THR A 42 3.38 -5.22 9.01
N GLU A 43 4.24 -4.61 9.83
CA GLU A 43 3.99 -4.38 11.26
C GLU A 43 3.00 -3.23 11.48
N ASN A 44 3.01 -2.25 10.57
CA ASN A 44 2.17 -1.04 10.66
C ASN A 44 1.24 -0.92 9.46
N PHE A 45 -0.01 -0.52 9.73
CA PHE A 45 -1.01 -0.19 8.70
C PHE A 45 -0.88 1.25 8.17
N GLU A 46 -0.20 2.11 8.92
CA GLU A 46 0.09 3.49 8.56
C GLU A 46 1.57 3.59 8.19
N THR A 47 1.85 4.06 6.97
CA THR A 47 3.22 4.33 6.52
C THR A 47 3.49 5.83 6.48
N PRO A 48 4.57 6.33 7.12
CA PRO A 48 4.90 7.75 7.07
C PRO A 48 5.28 8.14 5.64
N TYR A 49 4.80 9.29 5.16
CA TYR A 49 5.29 10.00 3.99
C TYR A 49 6.57 10.75 4.30
N SER A 50 7.70 10.17 3.89
CA SER A 50 9.04 10.64 4.21
C SER A 50 9.30 12.05 3.72
N GLY A 51 8.66 12.47 2.62
CA GLY A 51 8.71 13.84 2.13
C GLY A 51 8.05 14.87 3.06
N MET A 52 7.10 14.44 3.90
CA MET A 52 6.41 15.30 4.88
C MET A 52 6.98 15.18 6.30
N LEU A 53 7.85 14.20 6.59
CA LEU A 53 8.46 14.05 7.91
C LEU A 53 9.21 15.30 8.42
N PRO A 54 10.00 16.03 7.59
CA PRO A 54 10.60 17.29 8.05
C PRO A 54 9.54 18.33 8.47
N GLY A 55 8.41 18.39 7.75
CA GLY A 55 7.30 19.27 8.07
C GLY A 55 6.58 18.87 9.36
N HIS A 56 6.43 17.57 9.61
CA HIS A 56 5.90 17.05 10.87
C HIS A 56 6.77 17.45 12.07
N ILE A 57 8.09 17.25 11.95
CA ILE A 57 9.06 17.62 13.00
C ILE A 57 9.03 19.14 13.26
N ALA A 58 8.83 19.94 12.21
CA ALA A 58 8.69 21.40 12.32
C ALA A 58 7.30 21.85 12.83
N GLY A 59 6.36 20.93 13.04
CA GLY A 59 5.00 21.23 13.53
C GLY A 59 4.01 21.72 12.46
N PHE A 60 4.33 21.58 11.17
CA PHE A 60 3.46 21.97 10.06
C PHE A 60 2.40 20.94 9.71
N TYR A 61 2.61 19.68 10.08
CA TYR A 61 1.70 18.58 9.80
C TYR A 61 1.43 17.76 11.05
N SER A 62 0.19 17.32 11.23
CA SER A 62 -0.16 16.30 12.21
C SER A 62 0.39 14.93 11.82
N TYR A 63 0.29 13.96 12.72
CA TYR A 63 0.69 12.60 12.42
C TYR A 63 -0.17 12.03 11.27
N GLU A 64 -1.48 12.25 11.32
CA GLU A 64 -2.46 11.77 10.34
C GLU A 64 -2.24 12.39 8.95
N GLU A 65 -1.84 13.67 8.89
CA GLU A 65 -1.52 14.34 7.62
C GLU A 65 -0.25 13.76 6.97
N CYS A 66 0.64 13.18 7.78
CA CYS A 66 1.90 12.61 7.32
C CYS A 66 1.88 11.12 7.05
N HIS A 67 0.80 10.41 7.34
CA HIS A 67 0.76 8.95 7.21
C HIS A 67 -0.27 8.51 6.19
N ILE A 68 0.11 7.52 5.38
CA ILE A 68 -0.77 6.86 4.42
C ILE A 68 -1.34 5.61 5.09
N ASP A 69 -2.67 5.54 5.18
CA ASP A 69 -3.38 4.32 5.57
C ASP A 69 -3.35 3.30 4.44
N LEU A 70 -2.78 2.13 4.69
CA LEU A 70 -2.65 1.05 3.72
C LEU A 70 -3.93 0.23 3.57
N ARG A 71 -4.85 0.26 4.54
CA ARG A 71 -6.05 -0.60 4.53
C ARG A 71 -6.95 -0.35 3.30
N PRO A 72 -7.24 0.90 2.90
CA PRO A 72 -8.02 1.18 1.69
C PRO A 72 -7.34 0.71 0.39
N LEU A 73 -6.04 0.43 0.43
CA LEU A 73 -5.27 -0.04 -0.73
C LEU A 73 -5.27 -1.57 -0.88
N THR A 74 -5.83 -2.29 0.10
CA THR A 74 -5.86 -3.76 0.13
C THR A 74 -7.20 -4.38 -0.27
N SER A 75 -8.20 -3.56 -0.61
CA SER A 75 -9.56 -3.98 -0.97
C SER A 75 -9.76 -4.32 -2.44
#